data_AF-A0A947IWU0-F1
#
_entry.id   AF-A0A947IWU0-F1
#
_cell.length_a   1.000
_cell.length_b   1.000
_cell.length_c   1.000
_cell.angle_alpha   90.00
_cell.angle_beta   90.00
_cell.angle_gamma   90.00
#
_symmetry.space_group_name_H-M   'P 1'
#
loop_
_entity.id
_entity.type
_entity.pdbx_description
1 polymer ?
#
loop_
_entity_poly.entity_id
_entity_poly.type
_entity_poly.pdbx_seq_one_letter_code
_entity_poly.pdbx_strand_id
1 'polypeptide(L)'
;MEFAGIHGVVADIIKAQLRYEVALEVALGTRLQDIVVDNENTAKKAIAFLKENNLGRATFIPLNRVKGYLANSIAGARLASELVEYDPKYAEVVKYLLGRILIVENMEDALRLQNELQNTQDISRIVTVSGEIITPQGSMTGGAIKHQTTLLGRQREIIELERVVGALRNQLEEIKQEKVQLEEKQKELSLNQEECSGQIQHNEIEDKTLLNEKTRLDLEIQKISNEIKNIEDSAHFLREDLDNIRQRHQEMENELGRQNMDKENMSATMSNKELEIKNAHE
;
A
#
# COMPACT_ATOMS: atom_id res chain seq x y z
N MET A 1 -19.43 -29.86 28.61
CA MET A 1 -18.94 -30.99 29.43
C MET A 1 -17.58 -31.35 28.89
N GLU A 2 -16.52 -31.01 29.60
CA GLU A 2 -15.16 -31.33 29.21
C GLU A 2 -14.77 -32.62 29.96
N PHE A 3 -14.57 -33.71 29.23
CA PHE A 3 -14.04 -34.93 29.84
C PHE A 3 -12.55 -34.71 30.09
N ALA A 4 -12.20 -34.31 31.32
CA ALA A 4 -10.81 -34.20 31.73
C ALA A 4 -10.09 -35.54 31.49
N GLY A 5 -8.94 -35.46 30.80
CA GLY A 5 -8.08 -36.60 30.48
C GLY A 5 -8.36 -37.31 29.16
N ILE A 6 -9.15 -36.72 28.26
CA ILE A 6 -9.18 -37.10 26.83
C ILE A 6 -8.13 -36.27 26.09
N HIS A 7 -7.27 -36.94 25.31
CA HIS A 7 -6.21 -36.28 24.53
C HIS A 7 -6.63 -35.97 23.10
N GLY A 8 -7.50 -36.81 22.52
CA GLY A 8 -7.93 -36.69 21.13
C GLY A 8 -7.96 -38.06 20.43
N VAL A 9 -8.31 -38.06 19.15
CA VAL A 9 -8.23 -39.26 18.31
C VAL A 9 -6.80 -39.46 17.80
N VAL A 10 -6.44 -40.69 17.45
CA VAL A 10 -5.11 -41.02 16.91
C VAL A 10 -4.75 -40.15 15.72
N ALA A 11 -5.69 -39.87 14.82
CA ALA A 11 -5.46 -39.01 13.67
C ALA A 11 -4.94 -37.62 14.06
N ASP A 12 -5.45 -37.01 15.13
CA ASP A 12 -4.99 -35.68 15.59
C ASP A 12 -3.62 -35.75 16.29
N ILE A 13 -3.22 -36.93 16.75
CA ILE A 13 -2.03 -37.16 17.59
C ILE A 13 -0.78 -37.45 16.75
N ILE A 14 -0.96 -38.07 15.57
CA ILE A 14 0.14 -38.44 14.68
C ILE A 14 0.10 -37.59 13.42
N LYS A 15 1.28 -37.23 12.91
CA LYS A 15 1.41 -36.57 11.62
C LYS A 15 2.23 -37.45 10.68
N ALA A 16 1.59 -37.96 9.65
CA ALA A 16 2.23 -38.80 8.65
C ALA A 16 3.13 -37.99 7.71
N GLN A 17 4.22 -38.61 7.26
CA GLN A 17 4.99 -38.10 6.13
C GLN A 17 4.17 -38.21 4.84
N LEU A 18 4.12 -37.13 4.06
CA LEU A 18 3.29 -36.98 2.84
C LEU A 18 3.33 -38.20 1.91
N ARG A 19 4.53 -38.76 1.65
CA ARG A 19 4.71 -39.90 0.75
C ARG A 19 3.99 -41.17 1.23
N TYR A 20 3.83 -41.34 2.54
CA TYR A 20 3.35 -42.57 3.16
C TYR A 20 1.94 -42.45 3.75
N GLU A 21 1.26 -41.31 3.55
CA GLU A 21 -0.07 -41.05 4.11
C GLU A 21 -1.08 -42.14 3.76
N VAL A 22 -1.15 -42.54 2.49
CA VAL A 22 -2.07 -43.59 2.03
C VAL A 22 -1.78 -44.91 2.73
N ALA A 23 -0.50 -45.31 2.77
CA ALA A 23 -0.08 -46.56 3.41
C ALA A 23 -0.38 -46.57 4.91
N LEU A 24 -0.09 -45.47 5.62
CA LEU A 24 -0.32 -45.33 7.06
C LEU A 24 -1.81 -45.28 7.40
N GLU A 25 -2.59 -44.62 6.56
CA GLU A 25 -4.04 -44.57 6.73
C GLU A 25 -4.67 -45.95 6.53
N VAL A 26 -4.29 -46.66 5.46
CA VAL A 26 -4.79 -48.01 5.22
C VAL A 26 -4.30 -48.99 6.30
N ALA A 27 -3.07 -48.83 6.78
CA ALA A 27 -2.51 -49.62 7.86
C ALA A 27 -3.31 -49.50 9.16
N LEU A 28 -3.68 -48.27 9.55
CA LEU A 28 -4.44 -47.98 10.77
C LEU A 28 -5.94 -48.22 10.58
N GLY A 29 -6.48 -47.92 9.41
CA GLY A 29 -7.90 -48.01 9.10
C GLY A 29 -8.77 -47.30 10.14
N THR A 30 -9.74 -48.02 10.70
CA THR A 30 -10.63 -47.49 11.74
C THR A 30 -9.90 -47.07 13.03
N ARG A 31 -8.68 -47.57 13.27
CA ARG A 31 -7.90 -47.21 14.46
C ARG A 31 -7.41 -45.76 14.46
N LEU A 32 -7.48 -45.06 13.32
CA LEU A 32 -7.29 -43.60 13.30
C LEU A 32 -8.29 -42.84 14.18
N GLN A 33 -9.46 -43.42 14.42
CA GLN A 33 -10.52 -42.83 15.25
C GLN A 33 -10.46 -43.31 16.70
N ASP A 34 -9.52 -44.19 17.06
CA ASP A 34 -9.34 -44.61 18.45
C ASP A 34 -8.96 -43.38 19.30
N ILE A 35 -9.52 -43.27 20.50
CA ILE A 35 -9.39 -42.09 21.36
C ILE A 35 -8.33 -42.35 22.43
N VAL A 36 -7.30 -41.52 22.48
CA VAL A 36 -6.25 -41.60 23.50
C VAL A 36 -6.70 -40.89 24.78
N VAL A 37 -6.52 -41.54 25.93
CA VAL A 37 -6.92 -41.02 27.25
C VAL A 37 -5.82 -41.23 28.28
N ASP A 38 -5.83 -40.46 29.36
CA ASP A 38 -4.83 -40.58 30.44
C ASP A 38 -4.77 -42.00 31.02
N ASN A 39 -5.94 -42.56 31.36
CA ASN A 39 -6.06 -43.81 32.10
C ASN A 39 -7.41 -44.52 31.90
N GLU A 40 -7.54 -45.73 32.44
CA GLU A 40 -8.73 -46.56 32.27
C GLU A 40 -9.98 -46.01 32.95
N ASN A 41 -9.84 -45.20 34.01
CA ASN A 41 -10.99 -44.60 34.66
C ASN A 41 -11.65 -43.55 33.75
N THR A 42 -10.85 -42.77 33.03
CA THR A 42 -11.35 -41.85 32.00
C THR A 42 -12.04 -42.62 30.87
N ALA A 43 -11.42 -43.69 30.36
CA ALA A 43 -12.04 -44.57 29.35
C ALA A 43 -13.41 -45.12 29.81
N LYS A 44 -13.49 -45.65 31.04
CA LYS A 44 -14.74 -46.19 31.60
C LYS A 44 -15.85 -45.15 31.66
N LYS A 45 -15.54 -43.93 32.12
CA LYS A 45 -16.51 -42.82 32.18
C LYS A 45 -17.00 -42.45 30.77
N ALA A 46 -16.09 -42.34 29.80
CA ALA A 46 -16.46 -42.04 28.42
C ALA A 46 -17.32 -43.15 27.78
N ILE A 47 -16.99 -44.43 28.02
CA ILE A 47 -17.79 -45.56 27.56
C ILE A 47 -19.19 -45.54 28.17
N ALA A 48 -19.30 -45.30 29.47
CA ALA A 48 -20.60 -45.19 30.16
C ALA A 48 -21.44 -44.07 29.55
N PHE A 49 -20.82 -42.91 29.30
CA PHE A 49 -21.47 -41.78 28.65
C PHE A 49 -21.98 -42.13 27.24
N LEU A 50 -21.16 -42.78 26.39
CA LEU A 50 -21.59 -43.22 25.06
C LEU A 50 -22.79 -44.18 25.14
N LYS A 51 -22.77 -45.08 26.12
CA LYS A 51 -23.84 -46.07 26.34
C LYS A 51 -25.14 -45.43 26.83
N GLU A 52 -25.07 -44.57 27.84
CA GLU A 52 -26.24 -43.88 28.41
C GLU A 52 -26.96 -43.00 27.38
N ASN A 53 -26.20 -42.44 26.44
CA ASN A 53 -26.72 -41.53 25.42
C ASN A 53 -26.90 -42.17 24.04
N ASN A 54 -26.67 -43.48 23.88
CA ASN A 54 -26.76 -44.21 22.61
C ASN A 54 -25.92 -43.59 21.46
N LEU A 55 -24.70 -43.14 21.76
CA LEU A 55 -23.84 -42.40 20.81
C LEU A 55 -22.90 -43.30 19.99
N GLY A 56 -23.20 -44.60 19.91
CA GLY A 56 -22.41 -45.56 19.16
C GLY A 56 -21.22 -46.12 19.95
N ARG A 57 -20.15 -46.48 19.23
CA ARG A 57 -18.99 -47.22 19.78
C ARG A 57 -17.70 -46.49 19.44
N ALA A 58 -16.79 -46.44 20.41
CA ALA A 58 -15.42 -45.95 20.22
C ALA A 58 -14.44 -46.87 20.97
N THR A 59 -13.21 -46.93 20.48
CA THR A 59 -12.09 -47.57 21.18
C THR A 59 -11.33 -46.50 21.97
N PHE A 60 -10.92 -46.83 23.19
CA PHE A 60 -10.11 -45.93 24.02
C PHE A 60 -8.76 -46.56 24.32
N ILE A 61 -7.68 -45.79 24.16
CA ILE A 61 -6.30 -46.21 24.40
C ILE A 61 -5.77 -45.48 25.64
N PRO A 62 -5.71 -46.14 26.81
CA PRO A 62 -5.21 -45.53 28.04
C PRO A 62 -3.67 -45.47 28.06
N LEU A 63 -3.12 -44.25 28.17
CA LEU A 63 -1.67 -43.98 28.13
C LEU A 63 -0.90 -44.69 29.22
N ASN A 64 -1.45 -44.75 30.44
CA ASN A 64 -0.81 -45.41 31.58
C ASN A 64 -0.66 -46.93 31.44
N ARG A 65 -1.33 -47.56 30.46
CA ARG A 65 -1.40 -49.03 30.33
C ARG A 65 -0.99 -49.56 28.97
N VAL A 66 -1.14 -48.77 27.92
CA VAL A 66 -0.71 -49.17 26.58
C VAL A 66 0.79 -49.46 26.60
N LYS A 67 1.17 -50.61 26.04
CA LYS A 67 2.56 -50.97 25.79
C LYS A 67 2.69 -51.39 24.35
N GLY A 68 3.57 -50.72 23.63
CA GLY A 68 3.86 -51.05 22.25
C GLY A 68 5.05 -51.97 22.11
N TYR A 69 5.17 -52.57 20.93
CA TYR A 69 6.32 -53.37 20.54
C TYR A 69 6.84 -52.84 19.23
N LEU A 70 8.16 -52.64 19.14
CA LEU A 70 8.85 -52.32 17.90
C LEU A 70 9.48 -53.59 17.37
N ALA A 71 9.05 -54.01 16.19
CA ALA A 71 9.72 -55.05 15.45
C ALA A 71 11.11 -54.57 14.99
N ASN A 72 12.00 -55.53 14.73
CA ASN A 72 13.32 -55.23 14.19
C ASN A 72 13.22 -54.64 12.80
N SER A 73 14.18 -53.78 12.44
CA SER A 73 14.32 -53.27 11.09
C SER A 73 14.62 -54.42 10.12
N ILE A 74 13.99 -54.39 8.95
CA ILE A 74 14.12 -55.40 7.91
C ILE A 74 14.54 -54.70 6.61
N ALA A 75 15.58 -55.24 5.96
CA ALA A 75 16.11 -54.65 4.74
C ALA A 75 15.04 -54.59 3.63
N GLY A 76 14.87 -53.41 3.03
CA GLY A 76 13.85 -53.16 2.02
C GLY A 76 12.45 -52.85 2.56
N ALA A 77 12.28 -52.71 3.88
CA ALA A 77 11.06 -52.19 4.49
C ALA A 77 11.37 -51.11 5.53
N ARG A 78 10.37 -50.26 5.78
CA ARG A 78 10.39 -49.29 6.88
C ARG A 78 9.30 -49.61 7.89
N LEU A 79 9.57 -49.40 9.17
CA LEU A 79 8.55 -49.57 10.19
C LEU A 79 7.60 -48.36 10.15
N ALA A 80 6.30 -48.60 10.14
CA ALA A 80 5.30 -47.53 10.02
C ALA A 80 5.42 -46.48 11.14
N SER A 81 5.87 -46.88 12.33
CA SER A 81 6.12 -45.99 13.47
C SER A 81 7.24 -44.97 13.23
N GLU A 82 8.13 -45.19 12.26
CA GLU A 82 9.20 -44.26 11.88
C GLU A 82 8.76 -43.23 10.84
N LEU A 83 7.54 -43.38 10.30
CA LEU A 83 7.00 -42.56 9.20
C LEU A 83 6.00 -41.52 9.71
N VAL A 84 5.89 -41.38 11.03
CA VAL A 84 4.98 -40.46 11.71
C VAL A 84 5.73 -39.60 12.72
N GLU A 85 5.34 -38.34 12.81
CA GLU A 85 5.75 -37.39 13.85
C GLU A 85 4.68 -37.37 14.96
N TYR A 86 5.10 -37.28 16.22
CA TYR A 86 4.21 -37.27 17.39
C TYR A 86 4.93 -36.72 18.63
N ASP A 87 4.17 -36.27 19.62
CA ASP A 87 4.71 -35.89 20.95
C ASP A 87 5.23 -37.14 21.69
N PRO A 88 6.46 -37.12 22.26
CA PRO A 88 7.07 -38.26 22.95
C PRO A 88 6.20 -38.97 23.98
N LYS A 89 5.25 -38.28 24.63
CA LYS A 89 4.31 -38.91 25.57
C LYS A 89 3.42 -39.98 24.94
N TYR A 90 3.25 -39.94 23.61
CA TYR A 90 2.46 -40.90 22.83
C TYR A 90 3.30 -42.06 22.24
N ALA A 91 4.59 -42.16 22.58
CA ALA A 91 5.47 -43.18 22.01
C ALA A 91 4.93 -44.60 22.14
N GLU A 92 4.39 -44.98 23.30
CA GLU A 92 3.83 -46.32 23.49
C GLU A 92 2.55 -46.56 22.66
N VAL A 93 1.74 -45.53 22.42
CA VAL A 93 0.57 -45.61 21.53
C VAL A 93 1.03 -45.85 20.09
N VAL A 94 2.02 -45.09 19.62
CA VAL A 94 2.54 -45.22 18.25
C VAL A 94 3.19 -46.59 18.05
N LYS A 95 3.99 -47.05 19.00
CA LYS A 95 4.55 -48.42 18.97
C LYS A 95 3.45 -49.49 18.99
N TYR A 96 2.39 -49.30 19.77
CA TYR A 96 1.27 -50.25 19.84
C TYR A 96 0.50 -50.34 18.51
N LEU A 97 0.30 -49.21 17.83
CA LEU A 97 -0.48 -49.15 16.60
C LEU A 97 0.34 -49.49 15.34
N LEU A 98 1.59 -49.04 15.27
CA LEU A 98 2.40 -49.02 14.05
C LEU A 98 3.71 -49.81 14.17
N GLY A 99 4.14 -50.18 15.38
CA GLY A 99 5.45 -50.79 15.61
C GLY A 99 5.60 -52.22 15.09
N ARG A 100 4.56 -52.79 14.48
CA ARG A 100 4.53 -54.13 13.87
C ARG A 100 4.06 -54.09 12.43
N ILE A 101 4.07 -52.92 11.80
CA ILE A 101 3.60 -52.72 10.44
C ILE A 101 4.79 -52.31 9.58
N LEU A 102 5.04 -53.08 8.53
CA LEU A 102 6.09 -52.78 7.56
C LEU A 102 5.49 -52.04 6.37
N ILE A 103 6.23 -51.05 5.87
CA ILE A 103 5.89 -50.27 4.70
C ILE A 103 6.94 -50.55 3.62
N VAL A 104 6.47 -50.91 2.42
CA VAL A 104 7.29 -51.26 1.25
C VAL A 104 6.85 -50.50 0.01
N GLU A 105 7.67 -50.45 -1.04
CA GLU A 105 7.36 -49.66 -2.23
C GLU A 105 6.24 -50.27 -3.07
N ASN A 106 6.28 -51.58 -3.32
CA ASN A 106 5.39 -52.25 -4.27
C ASN A 106 4.97 -53.65 -3.76
N MET A 107 4.13 -54.30 -4.57
CA MET A 107 3.53 -55.58 -4.23
C MET A 107 4.53 -56.73 -4.30
N GLU A 108 5.49 -56.67 -5.23
CA GLU A 108 6.55 -57.67 -5.36
C GLU A 108 7.43 -57.71 -4.09
N ASP A 109 7.79 -56.54 -3.56
CA ASP A 109 8.53 -56.40 -2.31
C ASP A 109 7.73 -56.93 -1.12
N ALA A 110 6.41 -56.66 -1.10
CA ALA A 110 5.52 -57.15 -0.05
C ALA A 110 5.45 -58.69 -0.02
N LEU A 111 5.34 -59.32 -1.19
CA LEU A 111 5.31 -60.78 -1.33
C LEU A 111 6.66 -61.42 -0.98
N ARG A 112 7.77 -60.80 -1.39
CA ARG A 112 9.12 -61.26 -1.03
C ARG A 112 9.28 -61.29 0.48
N LEU A 113 8.97 -60.18 1.15
CA LEU A 113 9.10 -60.09 2.61
C LEU A 113 8.12 -61.02 3.33
N GLN A 114 6.89 -61.18 2.84
CA GLN A 114 5.95 -62.13 3.42
C GLN A 114 6.54 -63.55 3.47
N ASN A 115 7.16 -64.01 2.38
CA ASN A 115 7.80 -65.33 2.30
C ASN A 115 8.98 -65.47 3.27
N GLU A 116 9.79 -64.42 3.41
CA GLU A 116 10.90 -64.38 4.38
C GLU A 116 10.41 -64.40 5.84
N LEU A 117 9.20 -63.87 6.10
CA LEU A 117 8.65 -63.64 7.43
C LEU A 117 7.58 -64.67 7.87
N GLN A 118 7.30 -65.72 7.09
CA GLN A 118 6.22 -66.68 7.36
C GLN A 118 6.22 -67.28 8.79
N ASN A 119 7.41 -67.39 9.40
CA ASN A 119 7.58 -67.95 10.76
C ASN A 119 7.74 -66.89 11.86
N THR A 120 7.71 -65.60 11.50
CA THR A 120 7.94 -64.50 12.43
C THR A 120 6.60 -63.96 12.93
N GLN A 121 6.37 -64.04 14.24
CA GLN A 121 5.14 -63.48 14.83
C GLN A 121 5.19 -61.96 14.99
N ASP A 122 6.37 -61.35 14.94
CA ASP A 122 6.60 -59.95 15.28
C ASP A 122 5.93 -58.94 14.34
N ILE A 123 5.72 -59.32 13.07
CA ILE A 123 5.08 -58.46 12.07
C ILE A 123 3.59 -58.79 12.01
N SER A 124 2.75 -57.76 11.98
CA SER A 124 1.30 -57.91 11.92
C SER A 124 0.76 -57.82 10.49
N ARG A 125 1.36 -56.94 9.67
CA ARG A 125 1.02 -56.73 8.26
C ARG A 125 2.14 -55.97 7.56
N ILE A 126 2.20 -56.15 6.25
CA ILE A 126 3.06 -55.44 5.30
C ILE A 126 2.12 -54.62 4.43
N VAL A 127 2.42 -53.34 4.24
CA VAL A 127 1.58 -52.42 3.46
C VAL A 127 2.45 -51.73 2.42
N THR A 128 1.97 -51.64 1.18
CA THR A 128 2.67 -50.91 0.13
C THR A 128 2.46 -49.40 0.27
N VAL A 129 3.30 -48.58 -0.35
CA VAL A 129 3.08 -47.11 -0.43
C VAL A 129 1.70 -46.78 -1.03
N SER A 130 1.23 -47.60 -1.98
CA SER A 130 -0.07 -47.46 -2.65
C SER A 130 -1.27 -47.94 -1.81
N GLY A 131 -1.03 -48.63 -0.69
CA GLY A 131 -2.09 -49.05 0.24
C GLY A 131 -2.62 -50.48 0.04
N GLU A 132 -1.92 -51.36 -0.68
CA GLU A 132 -2.20 -52.79 -0.60
C GLU A 132 -1.68 -53.37 0.72
N ILE A 133 -2.44 -54.25 1.35
CA ILE A 133 -2.07 -54.93 2.61
C ILE A 133 -1.83 -56.41 2.35
N ILE A 134 -0.77 -56.95 2.93
CA ILE A 134 -0.49 -58.37 3.06
C ILE A 134 -0.29 -58.72 4.52
N THR A 135 -0.97 -59.74 5.03
CA THR A 135 -0.64 -60.31 6.35
C THR A 135 0.39 -61.43 6.22
N PRO A 136 1.21 -61.68 7.24
CA PRO A 136 2.11 -62.84 7.26
C PRO A 136 1.39 -64.17 7.03
N GLN A 137 0.10 -64.26 7.40
CA GLN A 137 -0.74 -65.46 7.23
C GLN A 137 -1.27 -65.66 5.80
N GLY A 138 -0.98 -64.78 4.86
CA GLY A 138 -1.41 -64.96 3.46
C GLY A 138 -2.60 -64.11 3.03
N SER A 139 -3.28 -63.40 3.94
CA SER A 139 -4.44 -62.61 3.54
C SER A 139 -4.01 -61.31 2.85
N MET A 140 -4.64 -61.01 1.72
CA MET A 140 -4.31 -59.84 0.90
C MET A 140 -5.53 -58.94 0.78
N THR A 141 -5.33 -57.63 0.83
CA THR A 141 -6.38 -56.62 0.67
C THR A 141 -5.87 -55.53 -0.25
N GLY A 142 -6.65 -55.16 -1.26
CA GLY A 142 -6.28 -54.13 -2.24
C GLY A 142 -7.49 -53.71 -3.09
N GLY A 143 -7.31 -52.67 -3.88
CA GLY A 143 -8.34 -52.11 -4.74
C GLY A 143 -8.14 -50.62 -4.99
N ALA A 144 -9.03 -50.01 -5.76
CA ALA A 144 -8.96 -48.57 -6.03
C ALA A 144 -9.37 -47.77 -4.79
N ILE A 145 -8.46 -46.94 -4.29
CA ILE A 145 -8.74 -45.99 -3.21
C ILE A 145 -9.39 -44.76 -3.83
N LYS A 146 -10.66 -44.48 -3.51
CA LYS A 146 -11.28 -43.22 -3.92
C LYS A 146 -10.60 -42.08 -3.16
N HIS A 147 -9.91 -41.19 -3.89
CA HIS A 147 -9.12 -40.08 -3.34
C HIS A 147 -9.85 -39.08 -2.43
N GLN A 148 -11.16 -39.22 -2.20
CA GLN A 148 -11.94 -38.27 -1.41
C GLN A 148 -12.01 -38.57 0.09
N THR A 149 -11.43 -39.66 0.59
CA THR A 149 -11.68 -40.13 1.97
C THR A 149 -10.42 -40.56 2.71
N THR A 150 -9.34 -39.78 2.64
CA THR A 150 -8.19 -39.96 3.55
C THR A 150 -8.26 -39.00 4.74
N LEU A 151 -8.49 -39.51 5.96
CA LEU A 151 -8.56 -38.73 7.20
C LEU A 151 -7.29 -37.94 7.45
N LEU A 152 -6.12 -38.56 7.24
CA LEU A 152 -4.83 -37.90 7.44
C LEU A 152 -4.61 -36.80 6.39
N GLY A 153 -5.02 -37.06 5.15
CA GLY A 153 -4.95 -36.08 4.06
C GLY A 153 -5.80 -34.85 4.34
N ARG A 154 -7.03 -35.02 4.84
CA ARG A 154 -7.93 -33.92 5.22
C ARG A 154 -7.38 -33.08 6.36
N GLN A 155 -6.78 -33.69 7.38
CA GLN A 155 -6.17 -32.92 8.47
C GLN A 155 -5.01 -32.06 7.99
N ARG A 156 -4.15 -32.60 7.12
CA ARG A 156 -3.09 -31.80 6.50
C ARG A 156 -3.66 -30.64 5.69
N GLU A 157 -4.67 -30.91 4.87
CA GLU A 157 -5.36 -29.89 4.07
C GLU A 157 -5.95 -28.79 4.96
N ILE A 158 -6.58 -29.15 6.09
CA ILE A 158 -7.09 -28.18 7.08
C ILE A 158 -5.96 -27.30 7.61
N ILE A 159 -4.84 -27.88 8.06
CA ILE A 159 -3.69 -27.13 8.59
C ILE A 159 -3.10 -26.19 7.52
N GLU A 160 -2.97 -26.67 6.28
CA GLU A 160 -2.48 -25.86 5.16
C GLU A 160 -3.43 -24.69 4.87
N LEU A 161 -4.75 -24.95 4.84
CA LEU A 161 -5.77 -23.94 4.63
C LEU A 161 -5.81 -22.93 5.77
N GLU A 162 -5.69 -23.36 7.03
CA GLU A 162 -5.60 -22.48 8.19
C GLU A 162 -4.39 -21.54 8.10
N ARG A 163 -3.23 -22.05 7.67
CA ARG A 163 -2.04 -21.25 7.43
C ARG A 163 -2.27 -20.22 6.32
N VAL A 164 -2.90 -20.62 5.21
CA VAL A 164 -3.23 -19.72 4.10
C VAL A 164 -4.21 -18.64 4.55
N VAL A 165 -5.27 -19.01 5.27
CA VAL A 165 -6.25 -18.06 5.83
C VAL A 165 -5.58 -17.09 6.79
N GLY A 166 -4.68 -17.56 7.65
CA GLY A 166 -3.89 -16.71 8.55
C GLY A 166 -3.05 -15.68 7.80
N ALA A 167 -2.33 -16.11 6.76
CA ALA A 167 -1.52 -15.22 5.92
C ALA A 167 -2.39 -14.17 5.20
N LEU A 168 -3.53 -14.59 4.63
CA LEU A 168 -4.47 -13.69 3.96
C LEU A 168 -5.08 -12.67 4.92
N ARG A 169 -5.36 -13.05 6.18
CA ARG A 169 -5.84 -12.11 7.21
C ARG A 169 -4.82 -11.03 7.52
N ASN A 170 -3.53 -11.39 7.61
CA ASN A 170 -2.47 -10.42 7.86
C ASN A 170 -2.35 -9.44 6.68
N GLN A 171 -2.34 -9.94 5.45
CA GLN A 171 -2.31 -9.09 4.24
C GLN A 171 -3.53 -8.16 4.15
N LEU A 172 -4.72 -8.65 4.50
CA LEU A 172 -5.92 -7.82 4.54
C LEU A 172 -5.78 -6.66 5.53
N GLU A 173 -5.17 -6.91 6.69
CA GLU A 173 -4.99 -5.88 7.71
C GLU A 173 -3.95 -4.84 7.28
N GLU A 174 -2.86 -5.25 6.64
CA GLU A 174 -1.87 -4.34 6.05
C GLU A 174 -2.51 -3.43 4.98
N ILE A 175 -3.27 -4.01 4.05
CA ILE A 175 -3.96 -3.25 2.99
C ILE A 175 -4.98 -2.27 3.58
N LYS A 176 -5.69 -2.65 4.65
CA LYS A 176 -6.61 -1.73 5.33
C LYS A 176 -5.89 -0.54 5.96
N GLN A 177 -4.75 -0.77 6.59
CA GLN A 177 -3.95 0.31 7.19
C GLN A 177 -3.41 1.26 6.12
N GLU A 178 -2.88 0.71 5.01
CA GLU A 178 -2.42 1.51 3.87
C GLU A 178 -3.56 2.33 3.26
N LYS A 179 -4.76 1.74 3.13
CA LYS A 179 -5.95 2.45 2.66
C LYS A 179 -6.28 3.65 3.54
N VAL A 180 -6.28 3.49 4.86
CA VAL A 180 -6.57 4.60 5.79
C VAL A 180 -5.55 5.73 5.63
N GLN A 181 -4.25 5.40 5.53
CA GLN A 181 -3.19 6.39 5.31
C GLN A 181 -3.36 7.14 3.98
N LEU A 182 -3.75 6.43 2.91
CA LEU A 182 -4.02 7.04 1.61
C LEU A 182 -5.24 7.95 1.64
N GLU A 183 -6.31 7.57 2.35
CA GLU A 183 -7.50 8.40 2.55
C GLU A 183 -7.18 9.68 3.33
N GLU A 184 -6.36 9.61 4.38
CA GLU A 184 -5.89 10.78 5.13
C GLU A 184 -5.05 11.71 4.25
N LYS A 185 -4.10 11.15 3.49
CA LYS A 185 -3.26 11.92 2.57
C LYS A 185 -4.06 12.56 1.43
N GLN A 186 -5.08 11.87 0.93
CA GLN A 186 -5.99 12.43 -0.08
C GLN A 186 -6.74 13.63 0.47
N LYS A 187 -7.21 13.56 1.72
CA LYS A 187 -7.91 14.66 2.38
C LYS A 187 -6.99 15.87 2.60
N GLU A 188 -5.75 15.63 3.04
CA GLU A 188 -4.75 16.68 3.19
C GLU A 188 -4.45 17.39 1.86
N LEU A 189 -4.22 16.62 0.79
CA LEU A 189 -3.98 17.17 -0.55
C LEU A 189 -5.18 17.98 -1.06
N SER A 190 -6.41 17.54 -0.79
CA SER A 190 -7.62 18.26 -1.18
C SER A 190 -7.72 19.63 -0.48
N LEU A 191 -7.40 19.69 0.82
CA LEU A 191 -7.39 20.95 1.57
C LEU A 191 -6.30 21.90 1.05
N ASN A 192 -5.09 21.39 0.80
CA ASN A 192 -4.00 22.19 0.24
C ASN A 192 -4.34 22.71 -1.18
N GLN A 193 -5.07 21.92 -1.97
CA GLN A 193 -5.53 22.35 -3.29
C GLN A 193 -6.56 23.48 -3.19
N GLU A 194 -7.52 23.39 -2.26
CA GLU A 194 -8.49 24.47 -2.01
C GLU A 194 -7.81 25.76 -1.53
N GLU A 195 -6.84 25.65 -0.62
CA GLU A 195 -6.07 26.80 -0.14
C GLU A 195 -5.29 27.48 -1.26
N CYS A 196 -4.54 26.70 -2.06
CA CYS A 196 -3.78 27.21 -3.19
C CYS A 196 -4.70 27.86 -4.24
N SER A 197 -5.85 27.24 -4.53
CA SER A 197 -6.86 27.83 -5.41
C SER A 197 -7.39 29.17 -4.87
N GLY A 198 -7.61 29.28 -3.56
CA GLY A 198 -8.02 30.52 -2.91
C GLY A 198 -6.96 31.62 -3.02
N GLN A 199 -5.69 31.28 -2.82
CA GLN A 199 -4.58 32.22 -2.97
C GLN A 199 -4.42 32.71 -4.42
N ILE A 200 -4.56 31.81 -5.40
CA ILE A 200 -4.52 32.19 -6.83
C ILE A 200 -5.64 33.18 -7.14
N GLN A 201 -6.88 32.91 -6.71
CA GLN A 201 -7.99 33.82 -6.93
C GLN A 201 -7.78 35.18 -6.25
N HIS A 202 -7.22 35.20 -5.05
CA HIS A 202 -6.90 36.45 -4.35
C HIS A 202 -5.88 37.28 -5.13
N ASN A 203 -4.77 36.66 -5.55
CA ASN A 203 -3.72 37.33 -6.31
C ASN A 203 -4.24 37.83 -7.67
N GLU A 204 -5.11 37.07 -8.35
CA GLU A 204 -5.73 37.51 -9.60
C GLU A 204 -6.61 38.76 -9.43
N ILE A 205 -7.30 38.88 -8.29
CA ILE A 205 -8.08 40.07 -7.96
C ILE A 205 -7.14 41.25 -7.69
N GLU A 206 -6.10 41.04 -6.89
CA GLU A 206 -5.11 42.06 -6.57
C GLU A 206 -4.40 42.58 -7.83
N ASP A 207 -3.94 41.70 -8.71
CA ASP A 207 -3.32 42.06 -10.00
C ASP A 207 -4.26 42.90 -10.87
N LYS A 208 -5.55 42.56 -10.93
CA LYS A 208 -6.57 43.35 -11.66
C LYS A 208 -6.75 44.74 -11.03
N THR A 209 -6.75 44.83 -9.70
CA THR A 209 -6.87 46.14 -9.03
C THR A 209 -5.66 47.03 -9.29
N LEU A 210 -4.45 46.48 -9.18
CA LEU A 210 -3.20 47.18 -9.49
C LEU A 210 -3.12 47.60 -10.96
N LEU A 211 -3.57 46.75 -11.89
CA LEU A 211 -3.61 47.08 -13.31
C LEU A 211 -4.56 48.25 -13.61
N ASN A 212 -5.74 48.26 -12.97
CA ASN A 212 -6.68 49.37 -13.11
C ASN A 212 -6.11 50.67 -12.54
N GLU A 213 -5.44 50.61 -11.39
CA GLU A 213 -4.79 51.77 -10.77
C GLU A 213 -3.66 52.32 -11.64
N LYS A 214 -2.79 51.43 -12.16
CA LYS A 214 -1.76 51.79 -13.13
C LYS A 214 -2.35 52.49 -14.35
N THR A 215 -3.41 51.91 -14.95
CA THR A 215 -4.06 52.48 -16.13
C THR A 215 -4.63 53.87 -15.85
N ARG A 216 -5.21 54.08 -14.66
CA ARG A 216 -5.68 55.40 -14.22
C ARG A 216 -4.53 56.40 -14.11
N LEU A 217 -3.43 56.02 -13.48
CA LEU A 217 -2.25 56.88 -13.33
C LEU A 217 -1.63 57.21 -14.69
N ASP A 218 -1.55 56.25 -15.62
CA ASP A 218 -1.05 56.47 -16.98
C ASP A 218 -1.90 57.53 -17.73
N LEU A 219 -3.23 57.47 -17.59
CA LEU A 219 -4.14 58.49 -18.14
C LEU A 219 -3.95 59.87 -17.50
N GLU A 220 -3.68 59.92 -16.19
CA GLU A 220 -3.44 61.15 -15.45
C GLU A 220 -2.10 61.79 -15.86
N ILE A 221 -1.05 60.98 -16.02
CA ILE A 221 0.25 61.41 -16.57
C ILE A 221 0.07 61.96 -17.98
N GLN A 222 -0.70 61.30 -18.84
CA GLN A 222 -0.96 61.81 -20.19
C GLN A 222 -1.68 63.17 -20.19
N LYS A 223 -2.68 63.36 -19.33
CA LYS A 223 -3.37 64.65 -19.20
C LYS A 223 -2.42 65.76 -18.77
N ILE A 224 -1.66 65.53 -17.70
CA ILE A 224 -0.68 66.49 -17.18
C ILE A 224 0.38 66.78 -18.24
N SER A 225 0.87 65.78 -18.97
CA SER A 225 1.85 65.96 -20.04
C SER A 225 1.32 66.85 -21.17
N ASN A 226 0.05 66.68 -21.54
CA ASN A 226 -0.60 67.53 -22.54
C ASN A 226 -0.81 68.97 -22.02
N GLU A 227 -1.17 69.13 -20.75
CA GLU A 227 -1.29 70.46 -20.12
C GLU A 227 0.06 71.19 -20.08
N ILE A 228 1.13 70.50 -19.69
CA ILE A 228 2.50 71.05 -19.73
C ILE A 228 2.84 71.53 -21.13
N LYS A 229 2.61 70.69 -22.15
CA LYS A 229 2.89 71.07 -23.55
C LYS A 229 2.10 72.31 -23.99
N ASN A 230 0.81 72.38 -23.67
CA ASN A 230 0.00 73.55 -24.00
C ASN A 230 0.49 74.83 -23.32
N ILE A 231 0.96 74.73 -22.06
CA ILE A 231 1.55 75.85 -21.32
C ILE A 231 2.89 76.25 -21.93
N GLU A 232 3.73 75.29 -22.32
CA GLU A 232 5.02 75.54 -23.01
C GLU A 232 4.81 76.25 -24.35
N ASP A 233 3.87 75.77 -25.17
CA ASP A 233 3.50 76.39 -26.45
C ASP A 233 2.98 77.82 -26.21
N SER A 234 2.08 78.01 -25.24
CA SER A 234 1.56 79.34 -24.88
C SER A 234 2.68 80.28 -24.42
N ALA A 235 3.59 79.80 -23.57
CA ALA A 235 4.73 80.57 -23.10
C ALA A 235 5.67 80.96 -24.24
N HIS A 236 5.85 80.09 -25.24
CA HIS A 236 6.60 80.39 -26.46
C HIS A 236 5.96 81.53 -27.25
N PHE A 237 4.66 81.45 -27.55
CA PHE A 237 3.94 82.51 -28.26
C PHE A 237 3.99 83.86 -27.53
N LEU A 238 3.77 83.85 -26.22
CA LEU A 238 3.88 85.05 -25.38
C LEU A 238 5.28 85.67 -25.42
N ARG A 239 6.33 84.84 -25.57
CA ARG A 239 7.72 85.29 -25.68
C ARG A 239 7.98 85.96 -27.03
N GLU A 240 7.52 85.36 -28.12
CA GLU A 240 7.61 85.95 -29.46
C GLU A 240 6.86 87.28 -29.54
N ASP A 241 5.65 87.34 -28.98
CA ASP A 241 4.87 88.58 -28.90
C ASP A 241 5.61 89.67 -28.09
N LEU A 242 6.23 89.30 -26.97
CA LEU A 242 7.06 90.21 -26.17
C LEU A 242 8.23 90.77 -26.97
N ASP A 243 8.93 89.94 -27.73
CA ASP A 243 10.07 90.36 -28.55
C ASP A 243 9.63 91.23 -29.73
N ASN A 244 8.49 90.92 -30.37
CA ASN A 244 7.87 91.77 -31.38
C ASN A 244 7.47 93.15 -30.84
N ILE A 245 6.86 93.20 -29.65
CA ILE A 245 6.49 94.46 -28.98
C ILE A 245 7.75 95.26 -28.63
N ARG A 246 8.80 94.61 -28.11
CA ARG A 246 10.09 95.26 -27.83
C ARG A 246 10.72 95.85 -29.09
N GLN A 247 10.70 95.12 -30.20
CA GLN A 247 11.23 95.62 -31.48
C GLN A 247 10.45 96.86 -31.95
N ARG A 248 9.10 96.80 -31.94
CA ARG A 248 8.25 97.95 -32.29
C ARG A 248 8.49 99.14 -31.37
N HIS A 249 8.69 98.90 -30.07
CA HIS A 249 9.02 99.95 -29.11
C HIS A 249 10.36 100.62 -29.47
N GLN A 250 11.38 99.83 -29.79
CA GLN A 250 12.69 100.34 -30.21
C GLN A 250 12.62 101.12 -31.52
N GLU A 251 11.86 100.65 -32.50
CA GLU A 251 11.61 101.35 -33.77
C GLU A 251 10.94 102.71 -33.51
N MET A 252 9.92 102.73 -32.65
CA MET A 252 9.19 103.95 -32.29
C MET A 252 10.06 104.94 -31.51
N GLU A 253 10.93 104.46 -30.60
CA GLU A 253 11.94 105.28 -29.92
C GLU A 253 12.95 105.88 -30.89
N ASN A 254 13.44 105.08 -31.85
CA ASN A 254 14.36 105.55 -32.89
C ASN A 254 13.70 106.61 -33.78
N GLU A 255 12.43 106.43 -34.12
CA GLU A 255 11.66 107.38 -34.93
C GLU A 255 11.38 108.69 -34.17
N LEU A 256 11.04 108.60 -32.87
CA LEU A 256 10.97 109.76 -31.98
C LEU A 256 12.32 110.51 -31.90
N GLY A 257 13.42 109.77 -31.80
CA GLY A 257 14.78 110.32 -31.83
C GLY A 257 15.08 111.08 -33.13
N ARG A 258 14.74 110.49 -34.28
CA ARG A 258 14.88 111.13 -35.60
C ARG A 258 14.03 112.39 -35.72
N GLN A 259 12.75 112.33 -35.33
CA GLN A 259 11.87 113.50 -35.38
C GLN A 259 12.36 114.64 -34.47
N ASN A 260 12.97 114.31 -33.32
CA ASN A 260 13.59 115.31 -32.46
C ASN A 260 14.84 115.93 -33.11
N MET A 261 15.73 115.13 -33.71
CA MET A 261 16.87 115.65 -34.48
C MET A 261 16.43 116.49 -35.68
N ASP A 262 15.41 116.06 -36.42
CA ASP A 262 14.85 116.83 -37.54
C ASP A 262 14.24 118.14 -37.07
N LYS A 263 13.57 118.16 -35.90
CA LYS A 263 13.11 119.40 -35.25
C LYS A 263 14.27 120.31 -34.89
N GLU A 264 15.33 119.79 -34.28
CA GLU A 264 16.53 120.57 -33.93
C GLU A 264 17.22 121.13 -35.18
N ASN A 265 17.38 120.32 -36.23
CA ASN A 265 17.95 120.74 -37.50
C ASN A 265 17.08 121.79 -38.22
N MET A 266 15.75 121.63 -38.20
CA MET A 266 14.82 122.60 -38.76
C MET A 266 14.87 123.92 -37.97
N SER A 267 14.96 123.84 -36.64
CA SER A 267 15.16 125.00 -35.76
C SER A 267 16.49 125.72 -36.06
N ALA A 268 17.58 124.98 -36.24
CA ALA A 268 18.89 125.52 -36.61
C ALA A 268 18.88 126.16 -38.01
N THR A 269 18.18 125.54 -38.97
CA THR A 269 18.04 126.06 -40.33
C THR A 269 17.18 127.33 -40.37
N MET A 270 16.11 127.38 -39.58
CA MET A 270 15.29 128.59 -39.39
C MET A 270 16.13 129.71 -38.77
N SER A 271 16.94 129.42 -37.75
CA SER A 271 17.83 130.39 -37.13
C SER A 271 18.92 130.91 -38.08
N ASN A 272 19.51 130.04 -38.92
CA ASN A 272 20.47 130.44 -39.94
C ASN A 272 19.82 131.30 -41.04
N LYS A 273 18.60 130.96 -41.50
CA LYS A 273 17.86 131.80 -42.44
C LYS A 273 17.48 133.16 -41.86
N GLU A 274 17.12 133.22 -40.59
CA GLU A 274 16.90 134.50 -39.88
C GLU A 274 18.19 135.34 -39.83
N LEU A 275 19.36 134.70 -39.67
CA LEU A 275 20.66 135.37 -39.71
C LEU A 275 21.02 135.88 -41.12
N GLU A 276 20.75 135.09 -42.16
CA GLU A 276 20.94 135.49 -43.57
C GLU A 276 20.03 136.65 -43.97
N ILE A 277 18.76 136.64 -43.52
CA ILE A 277 17.81 137.75 -43.76
C ILE A 277 18.28 139.03 -43.05
N LYS A 278 18.87 138.91 -41.85
CA LYS A 278 19.48 140.04 -41.14
C LYS A 278 20.71 140.59 -41.86
N ASN A 279 21.59 139.73 -42.37
CA ASN A 279 22.82 140.13 -43.06
C ASN A 279 22.60 140.66 -44.48
N ALA A 280 21.46 140.36 -45.12
CA ALA A 280 21.08 140.93 -46.41
C ALA A 280 20.48 142.36 -46.32
N HIS A 281 20.33 142.90 -45.10
CA HIS A 281 19.75 144.21 -44.81
C HIS A 281 20.75 145.22 -44.20
N GLU A 282 22.05 144.93 -44.20
CA GLU A 282 23.14 145.87 -43.87
C GLU A 282 23.97 146.22 -45.12
#